data_AF-A0A949HV94-F1
#
_entry.id   AF-A0A949HV94-F1
#
_cell.length_a   1.000
_cell.length_b   1.000
_cell.length_c   1.000
_cell.angle_alpha   90.00
_cell.angle_beta   90.00
_cell.angle_gamma   90.00
#
_symmetry.space_group_name_H-M   'P 1'
#
loop_
_entity.id
_entity.type
_entity.pdbx_description
1 polymer ?
#
loop_
_entity_poly.entity_id
_entity_poly.type
_entity_poly.pdbx_seq_one_letter_code
_entity_poly.pdbx_strand_id
1 'polypeptide(L)'
;TVAISGGLTVTNNSSVLLDQIGAISGNMTIGAGSSVQAGANDTFGSLPSGSITMDGTLAINRTDDLSVSNVISGAATGSLIKTNADTITLFSANSFAGNITVYGGTLSNNVTGASDGGTGGFGASTNAGRVITVYTNATLTDGKNNWFGGKTANDASFPALIINGGTVFSPRYTGLGNVTLENGASLTANHGTNGTDGSKYGGYYDYQFRGTVTVTGSTPITITNGDNWGDHLSTNTVFDVPVTGGSGPDLTVACPLINQSGDYGSAPGGFTKTGLGTMLFSSAVPLFSTNEYSGNTVISQGTLALGGNTTITNSRNIIVAGGATLDVSGLAGFALGASQTLSNSTSTAVLNGNVNASTGGISLTYASGTPSLTAQNGALTLAAATGFTVDNTGSALAAGGYKVISAGTGGSVAGTAPASVAVIGGGLAADTEATLSISNSELYLNVITVPVAYITSVNVSGTSLSISATNGLPGGTWTLLQSTNIALPLAQWQTNRTGTFGGSGDLSTNIVNTATNTQEFYILKQ
;
A
#
# COMPACT_ATOMS: atom_id res chain seq x y z
N THR A 1 -30.54 38.15 -35.33
CA THR A 1 -29.42 37.84 -34.43
C THR A 1 -28.83 39.14 -33.92
N VAL A 2 -28.84 39.36 -32.60
CA VAL A 2 -28.20 40.53 -31.97
C VAL A 2 -26.72 40.23 -31.79
N ALA A 3 -25.82 41.12 -32.20
CA ALA A 3 -24.39 41.02 -31.92
C ALA A 3 -24.02 41.90 -30.72
N ILE A 4 -23.11 41.42 -29.87
CA ILE A 4 -22.59 42.20 -28.74
C ILE A 4 -21.19 42.68 -29.08
N SER A 5 -20.97 44.00 -28.96
CA SER A 5 -19.66 44.62 -29.13
C SER A 5 -19.08 45.05 -27.79
N GLY A 6 -17.80 44.76 -27.54
CA GLY A 6 -17.08 45.21 -26.34
C GLY A 6 -17.12 44.26 -25.14
N GLY A 7 -17.75 43.09 -25.25
CA GLY A 7 -17.76 42.04 -24.24
C GLY A 7 -19.09 41.86 -23.51
N LEU A 8 -19.12 40.92 -22.57
CA LEU A 8 -20.28 40.63 -21.71
C LEU A 8 -19.86 40.57 -20.24
N THR A 9 -20.53 41.30 -19.37
CA THR A 9 -20.32 41.22 -17.91
C THR A 9 -21.63 40.83 -17.23
N VAL A 10 -21.63 39.69 -16.52
CA VAL A 10 -22.79 39.18 -15.78
C VAL A 10 -22.43 39.14 -14.30
N THR A 11 -23.15 39.88 -13.47
CA THR A 11 -22.85 40.07 -12.04
C THR A 11 -24.15 40.11 -11.21
N ASN A 12 -24.05 40.38 -9.90
CA ASN A 12 -25.19 40.53 -9.00
C ASN A 12 -26.11 39.31 -8.93
N ASN A 13 -25.54 38.11 -8.93
CA ASN A 13 -26.26 36.83 -8.90
C ASN A 13 -27.27 36.67 -10.07
N SER A 14 -26.94 37.23 -11.23
CA SER A 14 -27.78 37.16 -12.43
C SER A 14 -27.42 35.96 -13.30
N SER A 15 -28.38 35.52 -14.12
CA SER A 15 -28.19 34.43 -15.09
C SER A 15 -28.48 34.89 -16.51
N VAL A 16 -27.62 34.54 -17.46
CA VAL A 16 -27.77 34.86 -18.89
C VAL A 16 -27.73 33.59 -19.72
N LEU A 17 -28.72 33.41 -20.59
CA LEU A 17 -28.71 32.40 -21.63
C LEU A 17 -28.24 33.02 -22.95
N LEU A 18 -27.17 32.49 -23.50
CA LEU A 18 -26.70 32.77 -24.85
C LEU A 18 -27.31 31.74 -25.78
N ASP A 19 -28.41 32.11 -26.43
CA ASP A 19 -29.09 31.31 -27.43
C ASP A 19 -29.45 32.19 -28.64
N GLN A 20 -29.28 31.66 -29.85
CA GLN A 20 -29.51 32.32 -31.13
C GLN A 20 -28.96 33.76 -31.22
N ILE A 21 -27.86 34.01 -30.49
CA ILE A 21 -27.15 35.29 -30.48
C ILE A 21 -26.12 35.33 -31.61
N GLY A 22 -25.85 36.53 -32.13
CA GLY A 22 -24.76 36.76 -33.08
C GLY A 22 -23.40 36.74 -32.37
N ALA A 23 -22.35 37.17 -33.07
CA ALA A 23 -21.02 37.22 -32.49
C ALA A 23 -20.97 38.12 -31.24
N ILE A 24 -20.25 37.65 -30.21
CA ILE A 24 -19.89 38.42 -29.04
C ILE A 24 -18.40 38.75 -29.17
N SER A 25 -18.07 40.01 -29.47
CA SER A 25 -16.67 40.47 -29.51
C SER A 25 -16.23 40.97 -28.14
N GLY A 26 -14.93 40.85 -27.83
CA GLY A 26 -14.38 41.25 -26.53
C GLY A 26 -14.41 40.11 -25.49
N ASN A 27 -14.17 40.45 -24.22
CA ASN A 27 -14.06 39.48 -23.12
C ASN A 27 -15.42 39.20 -22.47
N MET A 28 -15.53 38.09 -21.76
CA MET A 28 -16.66 37.79 -20.87
C MET A 28 -16.20 37.72 -19.42
N THR A 29 -16.97 38.32 -18.52
CA THR A 29 -16.78 38.21 -17.07
C THR A 29 -18.07 37.71 -16.42
N ILE A 30 -17.97 36.60 -15.70
CA ILE A 30 -19.05 36.01 -14.91
C ILE A 30 -18.66 36.19 -13.44
N GLY A 31 -19.30 37.13 -12.76
CA GLY A 31 -19.05 37.40 -11.35
C GLY A 31 -19.55 36.28 -10.44
N ALA A 32 -19.01 36.22 -9.22
CA ALA A 32 -19.42 35.24 -8.22
C ALA A 32 -20.95 35.20 -8.03
N GLY A 33 -21.50 33.98 -7.91
CA GLY A 33 -22.94 33.72 -7.79
C GLY A 33 -23.77 33.96 -9.06
N SER A 34 -23.15 34.46 -10.14
CA SER A 34 -23.81 34.68 -11.43
C SER A 34 -23.55 33.50 -12.39
N SER A 35 -24.34 33.39 -13.46
CA SER A 35 -24.16 32.32 -14.45
C SER A 35 -24.34 32.76 -15.90
N VAL A 36 -23.61 32.12 -16.79
CA VAL A 36 -23.83 32.19 -18.24
C VAL A 36 -23.97 30.78 -18.78
N GLN A 37 -25.02 30.53 -19.55
CA GLN A 37 -25.21 29.29 -20.28
C GLN A 37 -25.05 29.54 -21.79
N ALA A 38 -24.18 28.79 -22.44
CA ALA A 38 -24.03 28.75 -23.89
C ALA A 38 -24.85 27.58 -24.47
N GLY A 39 -25.91 27.91 -25.21
CA GLY A 39 -26.81 26.95 -25.85
C GLY A 39 -27.97 26.49 -24.98
N ALA A 40 -29.01 25.97 -25.61
CA ALA A 40 -30.23 25.48 -24.96
C ALA A 40 -30.60 24.07 -25.43
N ASN A 41 -29.61 23.16 -25.45
CA ASN A 41 -29.70 21.81 -26.05
C ASN A 41 -29.96 21.88 -27.57
N ASP A 42 -29.20 22.74 -28.22
CA ASP A 42 -29.18 22.95 -29.67
C ASP A 42 -27.75 23.33 -30.13
N THR A 43 -27.61 23.75 -31.40
CA THR A 43 -26.33 24.17 -31.97
C THR A 43 -26.11 25.70 -31.88
N PHE A 44 -26.85 26.40 -31.01
CA PHE A 44 -26.72 27.84 -30.82
C PHE A 44 -26.04 28.19 -29.48
N GLY A 45 -25.70 29.46 -29.29
CA GLY A 45 -24.97 29.94 -28.12
C GLY A 45 -23.46 30.03 -28.33
N SER A 46 -23.03 31.09 -29.02
CA SER A 46 -21.62 31.40 -29.23
C SER A 46 -20.98 31.93 -27.95
N LEU A 47 -19.76 31.45 -27.68
CA LEU A 47 -18.85 32.04 -26.71
C LEU A 47 -18.21 33.33 -27.28
N PRO A 48 -17.65 34.21 -26.42
CA PRO A 48 -17.01 35.44 -26.87
C PRO A 48 -15.76 35.15 -27.70
N SER A 49 -15.30 36.13 -28.47
CA SER A 49 -14.01 36.02 -29.18
C SER A 49 -12.79 36.23 -28.28
N GLY A 50 -12.95 36.89 -27.12
CA GLY A 50 -11.90 37.21 -26.16
C GLY A 50 -11.79 36.22 -25.00
N SER A 51 -11.11 36.61 -23.92
CA SER A 51 -10.97 35.74 -22.74
C SER A 51 -12.27 35.62 -21.93
N ILE A 52 -12.35 34.58 -21.10
CA ILE A 52 -13.43 34.37 -20.15
C ILE A 52 -12.87 34.43 -18.73
N THR A 53 -13.43 35.29 -17.88
CA THR A 53 -13.21 35.31 -16.44
C THR A 53 -14.42 34.67 -15.75
N MET A 54 -14.21 33.51 -15.13
CA MET A 54 -15.23 32.63 -14.58
C MET A 54 -15.14 32.59 -13.05
N ASP A 55 -15.60 33.66 -12.39
CA ASP A 55 -15.74 33.68 -10.92
C ASP A 55 -17.08 33.11 -10.46
N GLY A 56 -18.06 33.04 -11.38
CA GLY A 56 -19.33 32.31 -11.28
C GLY A 56 -19.38 31.10 -12.23
N THR A 57 -20.56 30.74 -12.70
CA THR A 57 -20.77 29.50 -13.48
C THR A 57 -20.81 29.76 -14.99
N LEU A 58 -19.99 29.04 -15.75
CA LEU A 58 -20.14 28.86 -17.19
C LEU A 58 -20.71 27.46 -17.48
N ALA A 59 -21.90 27.40 -18.05
CA ALA A 59 -22.51 26.15 -18.51
C ALA A 59 -22.49 26.08 -20.04
N ILE A 60 -22.11 24.93 -20.59
CA ILE A 60 -22.14 24.66 -22.03
C ILE A 60 -23.16 23.53 -22.27
N ASN A 61 -24.24 23.90 -22.93
CA ASN A 61 -25.41 23.07 -23.18
C ASN A 61 -25.73 23.06 -24.68
N ARG A 62 -24.76 22.59 -25.47
CA ARG A 62 -24.83 22.48 -26.93
C ARG A 62 -25.02 21.03 -27.39
N THR A 63 -25.46 20.79 -28.61
CA THR A 63 -25.63 19.42 -29.16
C THR A 63 -24.57 19.04 -30.20
N ASP A 64 -23.80 19.99 -30.67
CA ASP A 64 -22.65 19.81 -31.56
C ASP A 64 -21.34 19.97 -30.80
N ASP A 65 -20.29 19.34 -31.33
CA ASP A 65 -18.95 19.47 -30.78
C ASP A 65 -18.49 20.94 -30.87
N LEU A 66 -17.88 21.44 -29.79
CA LEU A 66 -17.38 22.82 -29.73
C LEU A 66 -15.92 22.87 -29.28
N SER A 67 -15.13 23.57 -30.08
CA SER A 67 -13.76 23.96 -29.75
C SER A 67 -13.75 25.28 -28.99
N VAL A 68 -13.24 25.27 -27.76
CA VAL A 68 -13.15 26.47 -26.92
C VAL A 68 -11.70 26.96 -26.95
N SER A 69 -11.44 27.96 -27.79
CA SER A 69 -10.13 28.61 -27.92
C SER A 69 -9.92 29.77 -26.94
N ASN A 70 -10.91 30.05 -26.09
CA ASN A 70 -10.82 31.09 -25.08
C ASN A 70 -9.84 30.67 -23.97
N VAL A 71 -8.98 31.60 -23.55
CA VAL A 71 -8.31 31.48 -22.25
C VAL A 71 -9.35 31.72 -21.16
N ILE A 72 -9.54 30.71 -20.31
CA ILE A 72 -10.44 30.77 -19.16
C ILE A 72 -9.61 30.97 -17.89
N SER A 73 -9.93 32.03 -17.17
CA SER A 73 -9.39 32.36 -15.84
C SER A 73 -10.54 32.43 -14.84
N GLY A 74 -10.28 32.55 -13.54
CA GLY A 74 -11.32 32.75 -12.54
C GLY A 74 -11.00 32.16 -11.18
N ALA A 75 -11.70 32.64 -10.16
CA ALA A 75 -11.55 32.24 -8.77
C ALA A 75 -12.00 30.80 -8.50
N ALA A 76 -11.67 30.31 -7.30
CA ALA A 76 -12.09 29.00 -6.80
C ALA A 76 -13.62 28.83 -6.67
N THR A 77 -14.38 29.94 -6.65
CA THR A 77 -15.86 29.92 -6.63
C THR A 77 -16.48 29.68 -8.00
N GLY A 78 -15.69 29.75 -9.07
CA GLY A 78 -16.15 29.52 -10.43
C GLY A 78 -16.53 28.06 -10.67
N SER A 79 -17.31 27.81 -11.72
CA SER A 79 -17.67 26.45 -12.12
C SER A 79 -17.85 26.33 -13.63
N LEU A 80 -17.26 25.31 -14.24
CA LEU A 80 -17.50 24.92 -15.63
C LEU A 80 -18.42 23.70 -15.66
N ILE A 81 -19.55 23.81 -16.35
CA ILE A 81 -20.55 22.73 -16.48
C ILE A 81 -20.70 22.32 -17.94
N LYS A 82 -20.71 21.01 -18.19
CA LYS A 82 -20.99 20.40 -19.50
C LYS A 82 -22.16 19.42 -19.37
N THR A 83 -23.18 19.51 -20.24
CA THR A 83 -24.43 18.73 -20.08
C THR A 83 -24.75 17.65 -21.13
N ASN A 84 -24.66 17.91 -22.44
CA ASN A 84 -25.22 17.01 -23.45
C ASN A 84 -24.22 15.95 -23.96
N ALA A 85 -24.56 15.19 -25.01
CA ALA A 85 -23.74 14.08 -25.51
C ALA A 85 -22.54 14.49 -26.39
N ASP A 86 -22.44 15.76 -26.76
CA ASP A 86 -21.39 16.35 -27.59
C ASP A 86 -19.99 16.35 -26.91
N THR A 87 -18.97 16.70 -27.69
CA THR A 87 -17.59 16.89 -27.23
C THR A 87 -17.24 18.37 -27.13
N ILE A 88 -16.87 18.81 -25.93
CA ILE A 88 -16.22 20.11 -25.72
C ILE A 88 -14.72 19.90 -25.59
N THR A 89 -13.93 20.60 -26.39
CA THR A 89 -12.47 20.57 -26.28
C THR A 89 -11.92 21.92 -25.88
N LEU A 90 -11.20 21.97 -24.76
CA LEU A 90 -10.50 23.17 -24.29
C LEU A 90 -9.10 23.25 -24.92
N PHE A 91 -8.82 24.32 -25.68
CA PHE A 91 -7.57 24.47 -26.45
C PHE A 91 -6.56 25.45 -25.84
N SER A 92 -6.91 26.12 -24.73
CA SER A 92 -6.04 27.11 -24.09
C SER A 92 -5.48 26.62 -22.76
N ALA A 93 -4.34 27.20 -22.37
CA ALA A 93 -3.79 27.04 -21.03
C ALA A 93 -4.64 27.85 -20.05
N ASN A 94 -5.56 27.18 -19.37
CA ASN A 94 -6.53 27.82 -18.50
C ASN A 94 -5.98 27.97 -17.07
N SER A 95 -6.33 29.08 -16.41
CA SER A 95 -5.90 29.43 -15.05
C SER A 95 -7.06 29.46 -14.04
N PHE A 96 -8.28 29.09 -14.44
CA PHE A 96 -9.40 29.02 -13.50
C PHE A 96 -9.14 27.95 -12.43
N ALA A 97 -9.48 28.27 -11.18
CA ALA A 97 -9.33 27.37 -10.04
C ALA A 97 -10.65 26.73 -9.59
N GLY A 98 -11.74 27.06 -10.28
CA GLY A 98 -13.10 26.56 -10.01
C GLY A 98 -13.32 25.10 -10.40
N ASN A 99 -14.46 24.56 -9.96
CA ASN A 99 -14.83 23.17 -10.16
C ASN A 99 -15.22 22.88 -11.62
N ILE A 100 -15.22 21.60 -11.98
CA ILE A 100 -15.77 21.11 -13.26
C ILE A 100 -16.85 20.08 -12.98
N THR A 101 -17.95 20.14 -13.71
CA THR A 101 -19.00 19.11 -13.68
C THR A 101 -19.37 18.69 -15.10
N VAL A 102 -19.26 17.39 -15.38
CA VAL A 102 -19.61 16.80 -16.68
C VAL A 102 -20.80 15.86 -16.47
N TYR A 103 -21.99 16.28 -16.90
CA TYR A 103 -23.21 15.49 -16.80
C TYR A 103 -23.39 14.51 -17.96
N GLY A 104 -22.76 14.75 -19.12
CA GLY A 104 -22.86 13.89 -20.29
C GLY A 104 -21.84 14.26 -21.37
N GLY A 105 -21.67 13.34 -22.33
CA GLY A 105 -20.79 13.53 -23.47
C GLY A 105 -19.32 13.56 -23.06
N THR A 106 -18.50 14.27 -23.82
CA THR A 106 -17.05 14.33 -23.55
C THR A 106 -16.62 15.75 -23.22
N LEU A 107 -15.89 15.91 -22.12
CA LEU A 107 -15.04 17.08 -21.90
C LEU A 107 -13.59 16.67 -22.12
N SER A 108 -12.98 17.26 -23.13
CA SER A 108 -11.60 17.03 -23.54
C SER A 108 -10.74 18.27 -23.36
N ASN A 109 -9.43 18.09 -23.29
CA ASN A 109 -8.49 19.18 -23.48
C ASN A 109 -7.39 18.81 -24.49
N ASN A 110 -6.61 19.80 -24.91
CA ASN A 110 -5.50 19.61 -25.84
C ASN A 110 -4.25 20.41 -25.42
N VAL A 111 -4.07 20.62 -24.11
CA VAL A 111 -3.00 21.44 -23.55
C VAL A 111 -2.32 20.73 -22.40
N THR A 112 -1.01 20.49 -22.54
CA THR A 112 -0.17 20.04 -21.44
C THR A 112 -0.18 21.08 -20.33
N GLY A 113 -0.50 20.67 -19.10
CA GLY A 113 -0.46 21.58 -17.95
C GLY A 113 0.95 22.05 -17.61
N ALA A 114 1.04 23.25 -17.04
CA ALA A 114 2.28 23.79 -16.52
C ALA A 114 2.79 22.91 -15.38
N SER A 115 4.10 22.69 -15.29
CA SER A 115 4.68 21.77 -14.31
C SER A 115 4.33 22.10 -12.86
N ASP A 116 4.11 23.38 -12.54
CA ASP A 116 3.75 23.89 -11.22
C ASP A 116 2.23 23.86 -10.94
N GLY A 117 1.42 23.42 -11.90
CA GLY A 117 -0.04 23.41 -11.79
C GLY A 117 -0.71 24.78 -11.97
N GLY A 118 0.05 25.84 -12.27
CA GLY A 118 -0.46 27.21 -12.39
C GLY A 118 -1.44 27.42 -13.55
N THR A 119 -1.34 26.57 -14.58
CA THR A 119 -2.28 26.52 -15.71
C THR A 119 -2.42 25.10 -16.26
N GLY A 120 -3.55 24.77 -16.87
CA GLY A 120 -3.76 23.49 -17.55
C GLY A 120 -4.98 23.49 -18.45
N GLY A 121 -5.15 22.46 -19.29
CA GLY A 121 -6.31 22.35 -20.16
C GLY A 121 -7.63 22.30 -19.36
N PHE A 122 -7.63 21.62 -18.21
CA PHE A 122 -8.74 21.57 -17.27
C PHE A 122 -8.66 22.60 -16.13
N GLY A 123 -7.94 23.71 -16.33
CA GLY A 123 -7.74 24.74 -15.31
C GLY A 123 -6.56 24.47 -14.39
N ALA A 124 -6.32 25.39 -13.46
CA ALA A 124 -5.21 25.34 -12.53
C ALA A 124 -5.44 24.35 -11.38
N SER A 125 -4.37 23.71 -10.91
CA SER A 125 -4.32 22.88 -9.70
C SER A 125 -3.61 23.65 -8.57
N THR A 126 -4.09 24.86 -8.30
CA THR A 126 -3.53 25.77 -7.29
C THR A 126 -4.41 25.87 -6.04
N ASN A 127 -5.65 25.39 -6.10
CA ASN A 127 -6.63 25.48 -5.03
C ASN A 127 -6.89 24.10 -4.39
N ALA A 128 -6.48 23.95 -3.14
CA ALA A 128 -6.75 22.73 -2.38
C ALA A 128 -8.26 22.51 -2.22
N GLY A 129 -8.70 21.26 -2.38
CA GLY A 129 -10.12 20.89 -2.27
C GLY A 129 -10.97 21.18 -3.51
N ARG A 130 -10.36 21.62 -4.63
CA ARG A 130 -11.03 21.70 -5.93
C ARG A 130 -11.58 20.33 -6.34
N VAL A 131 -12.77 20.28 -6.94
CA VAL A 131 -13.43 19.04 -7.35
C VAL A 131 -13.77 19.04 -8.85
N ILE A 132 -13.53 17.90 -9.49
CA ILE A 132 -14.01 17.58 -10.83
C ILE A 132 -14.93 16.38 -10.72
N THR A 133 -16.17 16.52 -11.18
CA THR A 133 -17.18 15.45 -11.13
C THR A 133 -17.57 15.00 -12.53
N VAL A 134 -17.53 13.69 -12.77
CA VAL A 134 -17.87 13.05 -14.05
C VAL A 134 -19.01 12.06 -13.82
N TYR A 135 -20.21 12.39 -14.30
CA TYR A 135 -21.41 11.58 -14.10
C TYR A 135 -21.56 10.46 -15.15
N THR A 136 -22.59 9.65 -15.00
CA THR A 136 -22.95 8.58 -15.91
C THR A 136 -23.11 9.10 -17.35
N ASN A 137 -22.60 8.34 -18.33
CA ASN A 137 -22.53 8.73 -19.74
C ASN A 137 -21.63 9.95 -20.05
N ALA A 138 -20.86 10.43 -19.07
CA ALA A 138 -19.85 11.45 -19.28
C ALA A 138 -18.44 10.84 -19.34
N THR A 139 -17.58 11.48 -20.13
CA THR A 139 -16.15 11.17 -20.24
C THR A 139 -15.32 12.43 -20.00
N LEU A 140 -14.29 12.34 -19.17
CA LEU A 140 -13.21 13.31 -19.09
C LEU A 140 -11.95 12.71 -19.72
N THR A 141 -11.34 13.41 -20.68
CA THR A 141 -10.19 12.89 -21.45
C THR A 141 -9.23 13.98 -21.93
N ASP A 142 -8.06 13.63 -22.42
CA ASP A 142 -7.09 14.58 -22.97
C ASP A 142 -6.31 13.95 -24.12
N GLY A 143 -5.78 14.76 -25.03
CA GLY A 143 -4.71 14.37 -25.95
C GLY A 143 -3.29 14.64 -25.43
N LYS A 144 -3.13 15.17 -24.21
CA LYS A 144 -1.89 15.66 -23.58
C LYS A 144 -1.63 15.08 -22.18
N ASN A 145 -0.41 15.30 -21.69
CA ASN A 145 0.06 14.87 -20.36
C ASN A 145 -0.13 15.99 -19.32
N ASN A 146 0.02 15.64 -18.03
CA ASN A 146 0.07 16.58 -16.91
C ASN A 146 -1.17 17.47 -16.77
N TRP A 147 -2.36 16.88 -16.71
CA TRP A 147 -3.63 17.62 -16.69
C TRP A 147 -3.72 18.65 -15.56
N PHE A 148 -3.08 18.31 -14.43
CA PHE A 148 -3.09 19.07 -13.18
C PHE A 148 -1.66 19.39 -12.72
N GLY A 149 -0.72 19.47 -13.65
CA GLY A 149 0.69 19.75 -13.39
C GLY A 149 1.58 18.51 -13.36
N GLY A 150 2.89 18.75 -13.23
CA GLY A 150 3.95 17.73 -13.23
C GLY A 150 4.74 17.75 -11.91
N LYS A 151 6.02 17.36 -11.94
CA LYS A 151 6.90 17.22 -10.75
C LYS A 151 6.92 18.36 -9.71
N THR A 152 6.57 19.59 -10.07
CA THR A 152 6.60 20.75 -9.15
C THR A 152 5.23 21.11 -8.58
N ALA A 153 4.16 20.44 -9.03
CA ALA A 153 2.83 20.65 -8.50
C ALA A 153 2.73 20.11 -7.06
N ASN A 154 2.02 20.84 -6.20
CA ASN A 154 1.75 20.41 -4.83
C ASN A 154 0.64 19.35 -4.83
N ASP A 155 0.91 18.16 -4.28
CA ASP A 155 -0.06 17.07 -4.14
C ASP A 155 -1.39 17.53 -3.52
N ALA A 156 -1.34 18.40 -2.50
CA ALA A 156 -2.53 18.91 -1.81
C ALA A 156 -3.42 19.81 -2.69
N SER A 157 -2.89 20.27 -3.82
CA SER A 157 -3.57 21.17 -4.76
C SER A 157 -4.08 20.45 -6.02
N PHE A 158 -3.77 19.16 -6.18
CA PHE A 158 -4.43 18.35 -7.21
C PHE A 158 -5.95 18.31 -6.95
N PRO A 159 -6.77 18.45 -7.99
CA PRO A 159 -8.21 18.35 -7.83
C PRO A 159 -8.60 16.94 -7.39
N ALA A 160 -9.62 16.85 -6.54
CA ALA A 160 -10.31 15.61 -6.29
C ALA A 160 -11.18 15.26 -7.50
N LEU A 161 -11.06 14.02 -7.97
CA LEU A 161 -11.82 13.49 -9.08
C LEU A 161 -12.91 12.58 -8.56
N ILE A 162 -14.17 12.95 -8.75
CA ILE A 162 -15.34 12.13 -8.42
C ILE A 162 -15.89 11.56 -9.72
N ILE A 163 -15.74 10.26 -9.92
CA ILE A 163 -16.28 9.55 -11.07
C ILE A 163 -17.53 8.81 -10.60
N ASN A 164 -18.69 9.24 -11.04
CA ASN A 164 -20.00 8.74 -10.62
C ASN A 164 -20.72 8.08 -11.80
N GLY A 165 -20.34 6.82 -12.07
CA GLY A 165 -20.77 6.05 -13.24
C GLY A 165 -20.21 6.56 -14.58
N GLY A 166 -19.38 7.62 -14.54
CA GLY A 166 -18.70 8.16 -15.71
C GLY A 166 -17.40 7.43 -16.04
N THR A 167 -16.68 7.97 -17.02
CA THR A 167 -15.36 7.49 -17.43
C THR A 167 -14.32 8.59 -17.34
N VAL A 168 -13.17 8.30 -16.77
CA VAL A 168 -11.96 9.11 -16.92
C VAL A 168 -10.97 8.28 -17.71
N PHE A 169 -10.58 8.84 -18.86
CA PHE A 169 -9.71 8.16 -19.81
C PHE A 169 -8.50 9.03 -20.14
N SER A 170 -7.30 8.48 -19.99
CA SER A 170 -6.07 9.18 -20.36
C SER A 170 -5.23 8.36 -21.33
N PRO A 171 -4.87 8.92 -22.51
CA PRO A 171 -3.91 8.31 -23.40
C PRO A 171 -2.46 8.78 -23.11
N ARG A 172 -2.23 9.50 -22.01
CA ARG A 172 -0.93 10.04 -21.64
C ARG A 172 -0.74 10.11 -20.13
N TYR A 173 0.52 10.26 -19.71
CA TYR A 173 0.88 10.31 -18.31
C TYR A 173 0.20 11.48 -17.61
N THR A 174 -0.45 11.24 -16.48
CA THR A 174 -1.01 12.32 -15.67
C THR A 174 -1.07 11.95 -14.19
N GLY A 175 -0.75 12.92 -13.34
CA GLY A 175 -0.94 12.81 -11.90
C GLY A 175 -2.41 12.97 -11.53
N LEU A 176 -2.90 12.12 -10.65
CA LEU A 176 -4.24 12.20 -10.08
C LEU A 176 -4.15 12.48 -8.58
N GLY A 177 -4.94 13.43 -8.11
CA GLY A 177 -5.14 13.68 -6.67
C GLY A 177 -5.99 12.59 -6.04
N ASN A 178 -6.88 12.99 -5.13
CA ASN A 178 -7.87 12.05 -4.58
C ASN A 178 -8.82 11.60 -5.69
N VAL A 179 -9.08 10.30 -5.79
CA VAL A 179 -10.03 9.73 -6.75
C VAL A 179 -11.13 9.04 -5.96
N THR A 180 -12.38 9.37 -6.25
CA THR A 180 -13.57 8.67 -5.75
C THR A 180 -14.26 7.99 -6.92
N LEU A 181 -14.41 6.67 -6.82
CA LEU A 181 -15.02 5.82 -7.83
C LEU A 181 -16.36 5.30 -7.30
N GLU A 182 -17.45 5.64 -7.96
CA GLU A 182 -18.79 5.27 -7.51
C GLU A 182 -19.72 4.93 -8.68
N ASN A 183 -20.77 4.14 -8.40
CA ASN A 183 -21.88 3.85 -9.32
C ASN A 183 -21.45 3.35 -10.72
N GLY A 184 -20.41 2.50 -10.78
CA GLY A 184 -19.94 1.87 -12.02
C GLY A 184 -18.89 2.69 -12.75
N ALA A 185 -18.21 3.58 -12.02
CA ALA A 185 -17.09 4.36 -12.52
C ALA A 185 -16.02 3.52 -13.22
N SER A 186 -15.47 4.11 -14.29
CA SER A 186 -14.31 3.58 -15.00
C SER A 186 -13.17 4.58 -14.94
N LEU A 187 -12.03 4.15 -14.41
CA LEU A 187 -10.75 4.84 -14.56
C LEU A 187 -9.88 4.00 -15.49
N THR A 188 -9.53 4.57 -16.65
CA THR A 188 -8.84 3.82 -17.71
C THR A 188 -7.71 4.60 -18.38
N ALA A 189 -6.60 3.94 -18.70
CA ALA A 189 -5.50 4.53 -19.48
C ALA A 189 -5.21 3.74 -20.75
N ASN A 190 -4.81 4.41 -21.84
CA ASN A 190 -4.31 3.75 -23.06
C ASN A 190 -3.39 4.67 -23.87
N HIS A 191 -2.08 4.61 -23.61
CA HIS A 191 -1.05 5.38 -24.29
C HIS A 191 -0.73 4.92 -25.70
N GLY A 192 -1.25 3.77 -26.11
CA GLY A 192 -0.92 3.14 -27.39
C GLY A 192 0.55 2.66 -27.46
N THR A 193 0.85 1.78 -28.41
CA THR A 193 2.18 1.18 -28.56
C THR A 193 3.24 2.12 -29.15
N ASN A 194 2.88 3.34 -29.56
CA ASN A 194 3.75 4.27 -30.26
C ASN A 194 4.18 5.44 -29.36
N GLY A 195 5.40 5.30 -28.83
CA GLY A 195 6.04 6.24 -27.91
C GLY A 195 6.30 7.62 -28.51
N THR A 196 5.33 8.52 -28.36
CA THR A 196 5.58 9.97 -28.48
C THR A 196 6.11 10.56 -27.18
N ASP A 197 5.82 9.94 -26.04
CA ASP A 197 6.62 10.06 -24.82
C ASP A 197 7.62 8.90 -24.83
N GLY A 198 8.91 9.24 -24.94
CA GLY A 198 9.97 8.31 -25.32
C GLY A 198 10.06 7.07 -24.43
N SER A 199 9.49 5.97 -24.91
CA SER A 199 9.65 4.58 -24.43
C SER A 199 9.27 4.30 -22.98
N LYS A 200 8.94 3.03 -22.72
CA LYS A 200 8.86 2.38 -21.40
C LYS A 200 10.02 2.75 -20.43
N TYR A 201 11.12 3.33 -20.94
CA TYR A 201 12.34 3.66 -20.20
C TYR A 201 12.42 5.09 -19.65
N GLY A 202 11.45 5.96 -19.93
CA GLY A 202 11.37 7.29 -19.30
C GLY A 202 10.77 7.29 -17.88
N GLY A 203 10.10 6.20 -17.49
CA GLY A 203 9.41 6.09 -16.19
C GLY A 203 8.10 6.88 -16.10
N TYR A 204 7.48 7.20 -17.25
CA TYR A 204 6.19 7.87 -17.36
C TYR A 204 5.19 6.95 -18.06
N TYR A 205 4.53 6.10 -17.29
CA TYR A 205 3.49 5.18 -17.76
C TYR A 205 2.13 5.87 -17.64
N ASP A 206 1.16 5.24 -16.99
CA ASP A 206 -0.24 5.62 -17.06
C ASP A 206 -0.58 6.71 -16.05
N TYR A 207 -1.37 6.39 -15.03
CA TYR A 207 -1.65 7.34 -13.97
C TYR A 207 -0.52 7.37 -12.95
N GLN A 208 -0.34 8.51 -12.28
CA GLN A 208 0.34 8.57 -11.00
C GLN A 208 -0.65 8.93 -9.92
N PHE A 209 -0.93 7.99 -9.02
CA PHE A 209 -1.72 8.27 -7.83
C PHE A 209 -0.91 9.12 -6.84
N ARG A 210 -1.43 10.31 -6.54
CA ARG A 210 -0.91 11.29 -5.56
C ARG A 210 -1.85 11.50 -4.38
N GLY A 211 -3.09 11.03 -4.49
CA GLY A 211 -4.07 11.01 -3.41
C GLY A 211 -4.60 9.62 -3.11
N THR A 212 -5.61 9.57 -2.25
CA THR A 212 -6.33 8.34 -1.91
C THR A 212 -7.26 7.95 -3.05
N VAL A 213 -7.34 6.65 -3.34
CA VAL A 213 -8.37 6.05 -4.19
C VAL A 213 -9.46 5.49 -3.28
N THR A 214 -10.66 6.04 -3.38
CA THR A 214 -11.83 5.68 -2.56
C THR A 214 -12.89 5.05 -3.43
N VAL A 215 -13.50 3.95 -2.96
CA VAL A 215 -14.63 3.30 -3.60
C VAL A 215 -15.90 3.52 -2.78
N THR A 216 -16.99 3.89 -3.44
CA THR A 216 -18.32 4.04 -2.82
C THR A 216 -19.41 3.50 -3.76
N GLY A 217 -20.66 3.46 -3.28
CA GLY A 217 -21.80 3.00 -4.06
C GLY A 217 -21.99 1.48 -4.00
N SER A 218 -22.79 0.93 -4.92
CA SER A 218 -23.28 -0.47 -4.83
C SER A 218 -23.03 -1.36 -6.04
N THR A 219 -22.14 -0.93 -6.92
CA THR A 219 -21.82 -1.61 -8.19
C THR A 219 -20.32 -1.87 -8.26
N PRO A 220 -19.88 -2.98 -8.88
CA PRO A 220 -18.45 -3.25 -9.07
C PRO A 220 -17.75 -2.07 -9.74
N ILE A 221 -16.58 -1.71 -9.20
CA ILE A 221 -15.71 -0.67 -9.73
C ILE A 221 -14.47 -1.30 -10.37
N THR A 222 -14.04 -0.73 -11.50
CA THR A 222 -12.85 -1.20 -12.21
C THR A 222 -11.88 -0.05 -12.45
N ILE A 223 -10.62 -0.27 -12.08
CA ILE A 223 -9.46 0.45 -12.62
C ILE A 223 -8.85 -0.48 -13.66
N THR A 224 -8.67 0.00 -14.87
CA THR A 224 -8.15 -0.81 -15.98
C THR A 224 -7.16 0.01 -16.78
N ASN A 225 -6.35 -0.67 -17.57
CA ASN A 225 -5.68 -0.08 -18.70
C ASN A 225 -6.15 -0.79 -19.98
N GLY A 226 -6.23 -0.05 -21.07
CA GLY A 226 -6.36 -0.57 -22.43
C GLY A 226 -5.01 -0.84 -23.08
N ASP A 227 -3.92 -0.45 -22.43
CA ASP A 227 -2.55 -0.81 -22.75
C ASP A 227 -1.98 -1.76 -21.68
N ASN A 228 -0.71 -2.14 -21.82
CA ASN A 228 -0.04 -3.02 -20.85
C ASN A 228 0.91 -2.23 -19.95
N TRP A 229 0.66 -0.94 -19.74
CA TRP A 229 1.51 -0.04 -18.98
C TRP A 229 1.02 0.04 -17.52
N GLY A 230 1.87 0.46 -16.60
CA GLY A 230 1.55 0.37 -15.17
C GLY A 230 1.02 1.69 -14.61
N ASP A 231 0.07 1.61 -13.69
CA ASP A 231 -0.30 2.76 -12.85
C ASP A 231 0.71 2.93 -11.72
N HIS A 232 1.28 4.12 -11.62
CA HIS A 232 2.26 4.46 -10.60
C HIS A 232 1.61 4.69 -9.24
N LEU A 233 2.17 4.03 -8.23
CA LEU A 233 1.86 4.28 -6.82
C LEU A 233 2.74 5.40 -6.27
N SER A 234 2.27 6.06 -5.20
CA SER A 234 3.13 6.83 -4.30
C SER A 234 3.92 5.89 -3.38
N THR A 235 4.79 6.41 -2.50
CA THR A 235 5.47 5.59 -1.47
C THR A 235 4.47 4.78 -0.65
N ASN A 236 3.27 5.34 -0.45
CA ASN A 236 2.10 4.64 0.06
C ASN A 236 0.81 5.24 -0.51
N THR A 237 0.27 4.67 -1.58
CA THR A 237 -1.09 4.98 -2.05
C THR A 237 -2.11 4.31 -1.14
N VAL A 238 -3.13 5.03 -0.68
CA VAL A 238 -4.23 4.42 0.07
C VAL A 238 -5.35 4.05 -0.89
N PHE A 239 -5.77 2.78 -0.83
CA PHE A 239 -7.02 2.31 -1.43
C PHE A 239 -8.03 2.09 -0.32
N ASP A 240 -9.02 2.97 -0.19
CA ASP A 240 -10.15 2.81 0.72
C ASP A 240 -11.32 2.15 0.02
N VAL A 241 -11.54 0.88 0.36
CA VAL A 241 -12.47 -0.01 -0.33
C VAL A 241 -13.42 -0.60 0.72
N PRO A 242 -14.51 0.11 1.06
CA PRO A 242 -15.59 -0.42 1.89
C PRO A 242 -16.41 -1.47 1.12
N VAL A 243 -17.33 -2.12 1.81
CA VAL A 243 -18.29 -3.04 1.19
C VAL A 243 -19.32 -2.23 0.39
N THR A 244 -19.45 -2.52 -0.89
CA THR A 244 -20.40 -1.92 -1.83
C THR A 244 -21.71 -2.72 -1.91
N GLY A 245 -21.74 -3.96 -1.40
CA GLY A 245 -22.96 -4.79 -1.38
C GLY A 245 -23.29 -5.49 -2.70
N GLY A 246 -22.44 -5.36 -3.71
CA GLY A 246 -22.46 -6.20 -4.92
C GLY A 246 -21.98 -7.64 -4.64
N SER A 247 -22.20 -8.56 -5.59
CA SER A 247 -21.85 -9.99 -5.46
C SER A 247 -20.39 -10.33 -5.85
N GLY A 248 -19.58 -9.34 -6.22
CA GLY A 248 -18.19 -9.49 -6.64
C GLY A 248 -17.24 -8.62 -5.82
N PRO A 249 -15.98 -8.48 -6.25
CA PRO A 249 -15.05 -7.53 -5.65
C PRO A 249 -15.62 -6.11 -5.68
N ASP A 250 -15.38 -5.36 -4.60
CA ASP A 250 -15.77 -3.96 -4.48
C ASP A 250 -14.90 -3.08 -5.37
N LEU A 251 -13.62 -3.45 -5.49
CA LEU A 251 -12.68 -2.86 -6.45
C LEU A 251 -11.95 -3.97 -7.21
N THR A 252 -11.96 -3.88 -8.54
CA THR A 252 -11.06 -4.66 -9.39
C THR A 252 -9.99 -3.74 -9.98
N VAL A 253 -8.72 -4.05 -9.72
CA VAL A 253 -7.58 -3.43 -10.41
C VAL A 253 -7.09 -4.40 -11.46
N ALA A 254 -7.27 -4.02 -12.72
CA ALA A 254 -6.99 -4.82 -13.91
C ALA A 254 -5.73 -4.35 -14.67
N CYS A 255 -4.96 -3.44 -14.08
CA CYS A 255 -3.68 -2.94 -14.59
C CYS A 255 -2.53 -3.31 -13.63
N PRO A 256 -1.28 -3.41 -14.12
CA PRO A 256 -0.12 -3.51 -13.25
C PRO A 256 0.05 -2.25 -12.39
N LEU A 257 0.39 -2.42 -11.11
CA LEU A 257 0.84 -1.32 -10.26
C LEU A 257 2.37 -1.29 -10.20
N ILE A 258 2.94 -0.08 -10.28
CA ILE A 258 4.39 0.12 -10.37
C ILE A 258 4.89 1.18 -9.38
N ASN A 259 6.21 1.30 -9.25
CA ASN A 259 6.87 2.32 -8.43
C ASN A 259 6.50 3.74 -8.87
N GLN A 260 6.90 4.77 -8.12
CA GLN A 260 6.69 6.16 -8.52
C GLN A 260 7.29 6.46 -9.91
N SER A 261 6.72 7.44 -10.59
CA SER A 261 7.23 7.89 -11.88
C SER A 261 8.58 8.60 -11.74
N GLY A 262 9.21 8.91 -12.88
CA GLY A 262 10.42 9.74 -12.93
C GLY A 262 10.24 11.13 -12.31
N ASP A 263 9.03 11.69 -12.36
CA ASP A 263 8.70 12.99 -11.77
C ASP A 263 8.86 13.00 -10.24
N TYR A 264 8.78 11.83 -9.61
CA TYR A 264 8.84 11.66 -8.16
C TYR A 264 9.99 10.75 -7.74
N GLY A 265 11.07 10.79 -8.52
CA GLY A 265 12.36 10.17 -8.18
C GLY A 265 12.39 8.65 -8.27
N SER A 266 11.38 8.03 -8.90
CA SER A 266 11.29 6.57 -9.05
C SER A 266 11.39 5.78 -7.74
N ALA A 267 11.00 6.41 -6.63
CA ALA A 267 11.05 5.79 -5.32
C ALA A 267 10.15 4.54 -5.26
N PRO A 268 10.50 3.55 -4.42
CA PRO A 268 9.66 2.36 -4.20
C PRO A 268 8.22 2.75 -3.89
N GLY A 269 7.31 2.35 -4.78
CA GLY A 269 5.88 2.55 -4.61
C GLY A 269 5.28 1.43 -3.78
N GLY A 270 4.30 1.75 -2.96
CA GLY A 270 3.59 0.78 -2.12
C GLY A 270 2.16 1.22 -1.89
N PHE A 271 1.36 0.39 -1.24
CA PHE A 271 -0.01 0.76 -0.95
C PHE A 271 -0.53 0.20 0.37
N THR A 272 -1.56 0.87 0.88
CA THR A 272 -2.37 0.42 2.01
C THR A 272 -3.81 0.24 1.56
N LYS A 273 -4.32 -0.98 1.66
CA LYS A 273 -5.74 -1.32 1.51
C LYS A 273 -6.45 -1.10 2.86
N THR A 274 -7.50 -0.29 2.84
CA THR A 274 -8.42 0.01 3.96
C THR A 274 -9.87 -0.32 3.55
N GLY A 275 -10.80 -0.23 4.50
CA GLY A 275 -12.20 -0.62 4.30
C GLY A 275 -12.42 -2.13 4.30
N LEU A 276 -13.61 -2.57 4.70
CA LEU A 276 -13.94 -3.99 4.89
C LEU A 276 -14.18 -4.76 3.58
N GLY A 277 -14.24 -4.07 2.45
CA GLY A 277 -14.50 -4.67 1.14
C GLY A 277 -13.32 -5.47 0.58
N THR A 278 -13.58 -6.12 -0.55
CA THR A 278 -12.60 -6.90 -1.32
C THR A 278 -12.03 -6.05 -2.45
N MET A 279 -10.71 -5.90 -2.45
CA MET A 279 -9.95 -5.39 -3.58
C MET A 279 -9.32 -6.57 -4.31
N LEU A 280 -9.67 -6.80 -5.57
CA LEU A 280 -9.13 -7.84 -6.42
C LEU A 280 -8.08 -7.27 -7.36
N PHE A 281 -6.87 -7.83 -7.33
CA PHE A 281 -5.96 -7.76 -8.46
C PHE A 281 -6.35 -8.82 -9.46
N SER A 282 -6.73 -8.36 -10.64
CA SER A 282 -7.04 -9.23 -11.77
C SER A 282 -6.08 -8.91 -12.90
N SER A 283 -5.74 -9.91 -13.70
CA SER A 283 -5.05 -9.68 -14.96
C SER A 283 -5.98 -10.11 -16.07
N ALA A 284 -6.55 -9.15 -16.79
CA ALA A 284 -7.29 -9.44 -18.01
C ALA A 284 -6.35 -9.74 -19.20
N VAL A 285 -5.06 -9.37 -19.12
CA VAL A 285 -4.14 -9.42 -20.27
C VAL A 285 -2.92 -10.34 -20.01
N PRO A 286 -2.69 -11.37 -20.84
CA PRO A 286 -1.73 -12.45 -20.56
C PRO A 286 -0.24 -12.11 -20.72
N LEU A 287 0.13 -10.90 -21.17
CA LEU A 287 1.52 -10.59 -21.56
C LEU A 287 2.34 -9.84 -20.50
N PHE A 288 1.73 -9.09 -19.58
CA PHE A 288 2.45 -8.28 -18.56
C PHE A 288 1.69 -8.17 -17.22
N SER A 289 1.05 -9.26 -16.80
CA SER A 289 0.17 -9.37 -15.63
C SER A 289 0.78 -9.11 -14.24
N THR A 290 2.00 -8.60 -14.16
CA THR A 290 2.81 -8.57 -12.93
C THR A 290 2.91 -7.17 -12.37
N ASN A 291 2.53 -6.99 -11.10
CA ASN A 291 2.84 -5.75 -10.40
C ASN A 291 4.37 -5.63 -10.24
N GLU A 292 4.93 -4.46 -10.55
CA GLU A 292 6.37 -4.21 -10.47
C GLU A 292 6.76 -3.29 -9.30
N TYR A 293 5.78 -2.80 -8.52
CA TYR A 293 6.06 -2.00 -7.33
C TYR A 293 6.87 -2.79 -6.29
N SER A 294 7.73 -2.07 -5.56
CA SER A 294 8.75 -2.67 -4.67
C SER A 294 8.65 -2.23 -3.21
N GLY A 295 7.77 -1.28 -2.91
CA GLY A 295 7.39 -0.89 -1.57
C GLY A 295 6.46 -1.91 -0.91
N ASN A 296 5.89 -1.53 0.22
CA ASN A 296 5.09 -2.44 1.04
C ASN A 296 3.68 -2.63 0.46
N THR A 297 3.15 -3.84 0.66
CA THR A 297 1.74 -4.16 0.53
C THR A 297 1.15 -4.25 1.93
N VAL A 298 0.28 -3.31 2.31
CA VAL A 298 -0.37 -3.30 3.62
C VAL A 298 -1.87 -3.55 3.46
N ILE A 299 -2.38 -4.60 4.10
CA ILE A 299 -3.81 -4.93 4.17
C ILE A 299 -4.27 -4.61 5.58
N SER A 300 -4.78 -3.39 5.78
CA SER A 300 -5.20 -2.93 7.11
C SER A 300 -6.60 -3.41 7.49
N GLN A 301 -7.47 -3.62 6.50
CA GLN A 301 -8.86 -4.04 6.67
C GLN A 301 -9.35 -4.77 5.41
N GLY A 302 -10.37 -5.62 5.58
CA GLY A 302 -11.02 -6.33 4.48
C GLY A 302 -10.10 -7.34 3.79
N THR A 303 -10.31 -7.53 2.50
CA THR A 303 -9.60 -8.54 1.70
C THR A 303 -8.82 -7.90 0.56
N LEU A 304 -7.54 -8.27 0.41
CA LEU A 304 -6.82 -8.15 -0.86
C LEU A 304 -6.80 -9.53 -1.50
N ALA A 305 -7.46 -9.67 -2.65
CA ALA A 305 -7.47 -10.90 -3.43
C ALA A 305 -6.51 -10.80 -4.62
N LEU A 306 -5.73 -11.86 -4.86
CA LEU A 306 -4.89 -12.02 -6.03
C LEU A 306 -5.50 -13.09 -6.93
N GLY A 307 -5.87 -12.71 -8.15
CA GLY A 307 -6.48 -13.61 -9.13
C GLY A 307 -5.64 -13.77 -10.40
N GLY A 308 -5.94 -14.81 -11.17
CA GLY A 308 -5.32 -15.08 -12.48
C GLY A 308 -3.80 -15.22 -12.38
N ASN A 309 -3.06 -14.46 -13.18
CA ASN A 309 -1.60 -14.46 -13.21
C ASN A 309 -0.98 -13.25 -12.48
N THR A 310 -1.73 -12.60 -11.59
CA THR A 310 -1.22 -11.46 -10.83
C THR A 310 -0.15 -11.89 -9.84
N THR A 311 0.87 -11.04 -9.68
CA THR A 311 1.95 -11.26 -8.72
C THR A 311 2.22 -9.98 -7.93
N ILE A 312 2.78 -10.13 -6.74
CA ILE A 312 3.33 -9.04 -5.92
C ILE A 312 4.78 -9.36 -5.52
N THR A 313 5.52 -10.03 -6.40
CA THR A 313 6.84 -10.64 -6.15
C THR A 313 7.90 -9.63 -5.70
N ASN A 314 7.76 -8.37 -6.12
CA ASN A 314 8.69 -7.31 -5.78
C ASN A 314 8.34 -6.59 -4.46
N SER A 315 7.13 -6.82 -3.92
CA SER A 315 6.72 -6.24 -2.63
C SER A 315 7.60 -6.77 -1.52
N ARG A 316 8.34 -5.88 -0.86
CA ARG A 316 9.34 -6.29 0.13
C ARG A 316 8.69 -6.78 1.43
N ASN A 317 7.65 -6.10 1.88
CA ASN A 317 6.88 -6.49 3.05
C ASN A 317 5.41 -6.61 2.68
N ILE A 318 4.83 -7.75 3.01
CA ILE A 318 3.40 -8.02 2.90
C ILE A 318 2.88 -8.06 4.34
N ILE A 319 2.09 -7.06 4.72
CA ILE A 319 1.63 -6.84 6.08
C ILE A 319 0.11 -7.00 6.12
N VAL A 320 -0.38 -7.97 6.88
CA VAL A 320 -1.83 -8.25 7.01
C VAL A 320 -2.27 -7.94 8.43
N ALA A 321 -3.19 -7.02 8.62
CA ALA A 321 -3.71 -6.70 9.96
C ALA A 321 -4.66 -7.79 10.48
N GLY A 322 -4.85 -7.82 11.80
CA GLY A 322 -5.85 -8.67 12.45
C GLY A 322 -7.24 -8.48 11.87
N GLY A 323 -7.91 -9.58 11.52
CA GLY A 323 -9.21 -9.57 10.85
C GLY A 323 -9.17 -9.22 9.36
N ALA A 324 -8.02 -8.83 8.81
CA ALA A 324 -7.83 -8.66 7.37
C ALA A 324 -7.36 -9.96 6.70
N THR A 325 -7.57 -10.06 5.39
CA THR A 325 -7.28 -11.27 4.62
C THR A 325 -6.38 -10.97 3.42
N LEU A 326 -5.30 -11.74 3.27
CA LEU A 326 -4.63 -11.95 1.99
C LEU A 326 -5.23 -13.19 1.35
N ASP A 327 -5.96 -13.02 0.25
CA ASP A 327 -6.57 -14.11 -0.49
C ASP A 327 -5.78 -14.40 -1.76
N VAL A 328 -5.15 -15.57 -1.79
CA VAL A 328 -4.39 -16.12 -2.93
C VAL A 328 -5.04 -17.40 -3.46
N SER A 329 -6.27 -17.72 -3.04
CA SER A 329 -7.00 -18.91 -3.47
C SER A 329 -7.34 -18.89 -4.96
N GLY A 330 -7.34 -17.71 -5.57
CA GLY A 330 -7.46 -17.52 -7.02
C GLY A 330 -6.16 -17.80 -7.80
N LEU A 331 -5.05 -18.09 -7.13
CA LEU A 331 -3.75 -18.41 -7.75
C LEU A 331 -3.48 -19.93 -7.71
N ALA A 332 -2.71 -20.44 -8.67
CA ALA A 332 -2.20 -21.82 -8.64
C ALA A 332 -1.26 -22.06 -7.43
N GLY A 333 -0.60 -21.01 -6.95
CA GLY A 333 0.21 -20.99 -5.74
C GLY A 333 0.89 -19.64 -5.56
N PHE A 334 1.06 -19.21 -4.32
CA PHE A 334 1.72 -17.94 -3.99
C PHE A 334 3.02 -18.24 -3.22
N ALA A 335 4.18 -17.96 -3.82
CA ALA A 335 5.48 -18.21 -3.20
C ALA A 335 6.18 -16.90 -2.81
N LEU A 336 6.66 -16.82 -1.58
CA LEU A 336 7.46 -15.68 -1.11
C LEU A 336 8.89 -15.78 -1.63
N GLY A 337 9.34 -14.73 -2.33
CA GLY A 337 10.76 -14.59 -2.69
C GLY A 337 11.66 -14.40 -1.46
N ALA A 338 12.95 -14.68 -1.59
CA ALA A 338 13.92 -14.59 -0.48
C ALA A 338 14.06 -13.19 0.15
N SER A 339 13.66 -12.14 -0.57
CA SER A 339 13.63 -10.76 -0.08
C SER A 339 12.25 -10.31 0.40
N GLN A 340 11.25 -11.20 0.41
CA GLN A 340 9.90 -10.88 0.86
C GLN A 340 9.70 -11.37 2.30
N THR A 341 9.05 -10.53 3.10
CA THR A 341 8.56 -10.91 4.42
C THR A 341 7.05 -10.83 4.46
N LEU A 342 6.40 -11.93 4.84
CA LEU A 342 4.98 -11.94 5.21
C LEU A 342 4.86 -11.71 6.72
N SER A 343 4.01 -10.77 7.10
CA SER A 343 3.89 -10.32 8.48
C SER A 343 2.46 -9.91 8.81
N ASN A 344 2.21 -9.70 10.09
CA ASN A 344 0.97 -9.12 10.58
C ASN A 344 1.23 -7.93 11.50
N SER A 345 0.35 -6.92 11.46
CA SER A 345 0.43 -5.76 12.35
C SER A 345 -0.29 -5.98 13.68
N THR A 346 -1.29 -6.87 13.72
CA THR A 346 -1.98 -7.35 14.93
C THR A 346 -2.40 -8.81 14.71
N SER A 347 -2.60 -9.59 15.80
CA SER A 347 -3.03 -10.99 15.69
C SER A 347 -4.36 -11.15 14.95
N THR A 348 -4.65 -12.37 14.49
CA THR A 348 -5.87 -12.80 13.73
C THR A 348 -5.91 -12.46 12.24
N ALA A 349 -4.77 -12.16 11.61
CA ALA A 349 -4.70 -12.03 10.16
C ALA A 349 -4.98 -13.38 9.46
N VAL A 350 -5.58 -13.34 8.27
CA VAL A 350 -5.97 -14.54 7.53
C VAL A 350 -5.20 -14.65 6.23
N LEU A 351 -4.71 -15.86 5.95
CA LEU A 351 -4.18 -16.27 4.66
C LEU A 351 -5.18 -17.25 4.05
N ASN A 352 -5.83 -16.87 2.95
CA ASN A 352 -6.78 -17.73 2.25
C ASN A 352 -6.12 -18.28 0.98
N GLY A 353 -5.93 -19.59 0.89
CA GLY A 353 -5.24 -20.26 -0.23
C GLY A 353 -3.83 -20.76 0.08
N ASN A 354 -3.13 -21.22 -0.96
CA ASN A 354 -1.80 -21.85 -0.82
C ASN A 354 -0.68 -20.81 -0.82
N VAL A 355 0.01 -20.67 0.32
CA VAL A 355 1.17 -19.80 0.51
C VAL A 355 2.42 -20.64 0.78
N ASN A 356 3.48 -20.45 0.00
CA ASN A 356 4.77 -21.09 0.21
C ASN A 356 5.79 -20.06 0.72
N ALA A 357 6.17 -20.18 1.99
CA ALA A 357 7.15 -19.33 2.65
C ALA A 357 8.51 -20.02 2.85
N SER A 358 8.78 -21.11 2.12
CA SER A 358 10.02 -21.90 2.28
C SER A 358 11.29 -21.09 2.01
N THR A 359 11.21 -20.06 1.15
CA THR A 359 12.34 -19.20 0.78
C THR A 359 12.27 -17.80 1.39
N GLY A 360 11.08 -17.31 1.74
CA GLY A 360 10.87 -15.97 2.31
C GLY A 360 10.97 -15.92 3.83
N GLY A 361 10.64 -14.76 4.38
CA GLY A 361 10.54 -14.53 5.83
C GLY A 361 9.10 -14.49 6.34
N ILE A 362 8.91 -14.93 7.59
CA ILE A 362 7.71 -14.72 8.39
C ILE A 362 8.08 -13.88 9.61
N SER A 363 7.37 -12.76 9.83
CA SER A 363 7.56 -11.91 11.01
C SER A 363 6.22 -11.62 11.66
N LEU A 364 6.00 -12.18 12.84
CA LEU A 364 4.70 -12.16 13.49
C LEU A 364 4.63 -11.15 14.63
N THR A 365 3.63 -10.27 14.61
CA THR A 365 3.20 -9.58 15.83
C THR A 365 2.29 -10.54 16.60
N TYR A 366 2.67 -10.90 17.82
CA TYR A 366 2.00 -11.95 18.60
C TYR A 366 1.46 -11.41 19.93
N ALA A 367 0.15 -11.53 20.10
CA ALA A 367 -0.51 -11.40 21.39
C ALA A 367 -0.69 -12.79 22.01
N SER A 368 -0.07 -13.03 23.18
CA SER A 368 -0.06 -14.34 23.82
C SER A 368 -1.47 -14.93 23.96
N GLY A 369 -1.63 -16.18 23.52
CA GLY A 369 -2.92 -16.88 23.48
C GLY A 369 -3.78 -16.62 22.24
N THR A 370 -3.40 -15.67 21.37
CA THR A 370 -4.13 -15.36 20.12
C THR A 370 -3.21 -15.55 18.91
N PRO A 371 -3.44 -16.57 18.07
CA PRO A 371 -2.62 -16.82 16.88
C PRO A 371 -2.49 -15.56 16.00
N SER A 372 -1.27 -15.31 15.52
CA SER A 372 -0.98 -14.16 14.67
C SER A 372 -1.61 -14.28 13.29
N LEU A 373 -1.53 -15.50 12.73
CA LEU A 373 -2.06 -15.84 11.42
C LEU A 373 -2.98 -17.06 11.51
N THR A 374 -3.97 -17.12 10.62
CA THR A 374 -4.76 -18.32 10.33
C THR A 374 -4.59 -18.70 8.86
N ALA A 375 -4.10 -19.91 8.60
CA ALA A 375 -4.12 -20.50 7.26
C ALA A 375 -5.51 -21.09 6.98
N GLN A 376 -6.16 -20.69 5.90
CA GLN A 376 -7.51 -21.09 5.52
C GLN A 376 -7.54 -21.54 4.05
N ASN A 377 -8.39 -22.52 3.71
CA ASN A 377 -8.61 -22.99 2.34
C ASN A 377 -7.32 -23.28 1.53
N GLY A 378 -6.32 -23.85 2.20
CA GLY A 378 -4.99 -24.02 1.62
C GLY A 378 -3.90 -24.20 2.68
N ALA A 379 -2.68 -24.42 2.22
CA ALA A 379 -1.53 -24.63 3.10
C ALA A 379 -0.64 -23.39 3.19
N LEU A 380 -0.23 -23.01 4.41
CA LEU A 380 0.99 -22.25 4.64
C LEU A 380 2.16 -23.24 4.75
N THR A 381 2.98 -23.33 3.72
CA THR A 381 4.15 -24.23 3.67
C THR A 381 5.39 -23.53 4.18
N LEU A 382 6.06 -24.13 5.17
CA LEU A 382 7.31 -23.66 5.76
C LEU A 382 8.46 -24.64 5.47
N ALA A 383 9.70 -24.15 5.63
CA ALA A 383 10.90 -24.97 5.59
C ALA A 383 11.83 -24.65 6.76
N ALA A 384 12.80 -25.52 7.02
CA ALA A 384 13.84 -25.30 8.02
C ALA A 384 14.61 -23.97 7.79
N ALA A 385 14.71 -23.53 6.54
CA ALA A 385 15.38 -22.30 6.12
C ALA A 385 14.49 -21.04 6.15
N THR A 386 13.18 -21.16 6.39
CA THR A 386 12.29 -20.00 6.49
C THR A 386 12.75 -19.10 7.64
N GLY A 387 13.04 -17.82 7.35
CA GLY A 387 13.34 -16.86 8.41
C GLY A 387 12.11 -16.61 9.26
N PHE A 388 12.20 -16.72 10.59
CA PHE A 388 11.04 -16.64 11.47
C PHE A 388 11.29 -15.74 12.69
N THR A 389 10.46 -14.71 12.85
CA THR A 389 10.47 -13.80 14.01
C THR A 389 9.10 -13.75 14.67
N VAL A 390 9.07 -13.72 15.99
CA VAL A 390 7.88 -13.50 16.81
C VAL A 390 8.13 -12.28 17.69
N ASP A 391 7.42 -11.19 17.43
CA ASP A 391 7.37 -10.01 18.28
C ASP A 391 6.25 -10.17 19.32
N ASN A 392 6.63 -10.57 20.52
CA ASN A 392 5.70 -10.77 21.62
C ASN A 392 5.28 -9.42 22.20
N THR A 393 4.01 -9.06 22.01
CA THR A 393 3.45 -7.77 22.47
C THR A 393 3.17 -7.72 23.97
N GLY A 394 3.20 -8.87 24.66
CA GLY A 394 2.89 -9.00 26.08
C GLY A 394 4.11 -9.10 26.98
N SER A 395 3.92 -9.65 28.18
CA SER A 395 5.02 -10.04 29.08
C SER A 395 5.85 -11.17 28.47
N ALA A 396 7.09 -11.30 28.92
CA ALA A 396 7.99 -12.40 28.57
C ALA A 396 7.30 -13.78 28.64
N LEU A 397 7.48 -14.59 27.61
CA LEU A 397 6.87 -15.92 27.52
C LEU A 397 7.59 -16.89 28.45
N ALA A 398 6.85 -17.47 29.40
CA ALA A 398 7.34 -18.55 30.27
C ALA A 398 7.42 -19.89 29.52
N ALA A 399 7.89 -20.94 30.17
CA ALA A 399 7.87 -22.27 29.58
C ALA A 399 6.43 -22.72 29.27
N GLY A 400 6.21 -23.20 28.05
CA GLY A 400 4.89 -23.56 27.53
C GLY A 400 4.85 -23.66 26.00
N GLY A 401 3.74 -24.19 25.48
CA GLY A 401 3.45 -24.25 24.05
C GLY A 401 2.52 -23.11 23.65
N TYR A 402 2.96 -22.27 22.72
CA TYR A 402 2.23 -21.09 22.25
C TYR A 402 1.84 -21.28 20.79
N LYS A 403 0.55 -21.40 20.50
CA LYS A 403 0.07 -21.43 19.12
C LYS A 403 0.27 -20.06 18.49
N VAL A 404 1.13 -19.99 17.48
CA VAL A 404 1.46 -18.73 16.77
C VAL A 404 0.79 -18.64 15.41
N ILE A 405 0.53 -19.79 14.76
CA ILE A 405 -0.27 -19.87 13.53
C ILE A 405 -1.27 -21.01 13.65
N SER A 406 -2.55 -20.71 13.45
CA SER A 406 -3.65 -21.66 13.48
C SER A 406 -4.03 -22.18 12.09
N ALA A 407 -4.64 -23.36 12.07
CA ALA A 407 -5.35 -23.89 10.92
C ALA A 407 -6.84 -23.50 11.01
N GLY A 408 -7.32 -22.77 10.01
CA GLY A 408 -8.73 -22.48 9.79
C GLY A 408 -9.42 -23.58 9.00
N THR A 409 -10.69 -23.35 8.63
CA THR A 409 -11.46 -24.31 7.83
C THR A 409 -10.78 -24.61 6.50
N GLY A 410 -10.53 -25.89 6.23
CA GLY A 410 -9.82 -26.34 5.02
C GLY A 410 -8.36 -25.88 4.93
N GLY A 411 -7.80 -25.33 6.01
CA GLY A 411 -6.45 -24.80 6.06
C GLY A 411 -5.46 -25.69 6.80
N SER A 412 -4.16 -25.47 6.57
CA SER A 412 -3.10 -26.15 7.32
C SER A 412 -1.80 -25.34 7.33
N VAL A 413 -0.98 -25.55 8.37
CA VAL A 413 0.46 -25.28 8.33
C VAL A 413 1.16 -26.59 7.97
N ALA A 414 2.00 -26.55 6.95
CA ALA A 414 2.64 -27.73 6.36
C ALA A 414 4.15 -27.54 6.17
N GLY A 415 4.83 -28.61 5.74
CA GLY A 415 6.26 -28.61 5.50
C GLY A 415 7.08 -28.91 6.75
N THR A 416 8.23 -28.26 6.90
CA THR A 416 9.13 -28.44 8.04
C THR A 416 9.15 -27.16 8.88
N ALA A 417 9.05 -27.29 10.21
CA ALA A 417 9.16 -26.15 11.11
C ALA A 417 10.51 -25.43 10.88
N PRO A 418 10.55 -24.09 10.93
CA PRO A 418 11.81 -23.35 10.82
C PRO A 418 12.81 -23.78 11.91
N ALA A 419 14.09 -23.88 11.55
CA ALA A 419 15.12 -24.41 12.44
C ALA A 419 15.46 -23.48 13.62
N SER A 420 15.09 -22.19 13.50
CA SER A 420 15.32 -21.19 14.55
C SER A 420 14.20 -20.15 14.53
N VAL A 421 14.03 -19.46 15.66
CA VAL A 421 13.08 -18.37 15.82
C VAL A 421 13.70 -17.27 16.65
N ALA A 422 13.60 -16.02 16.17
CA ALA A 422 13.90 -14.86 16.98
C ALA A 422 12.63 -14.44 17.74
N VAL A 423 12.69 -14.37 19.08
CA VAL A 423 11.58 -13.86 19.89
C VAL A 423 11.99 -12.50 20.46
N ILE A 424 11.30 -11.46 20.01
CA ILE A 424 11.56 -10.06 20.36
C ILE A 424 10.40 -9.45 21.14
N GLY A 425 10.44 -8.13 21.40
CA GLY A 425 9.43 -7.42 22.18
C GLY A 425 9.53 -7.81 23.66
N GLY A 426 8.43 -8.31 24.22
CA GLY A 426 8.40 -8.92 25.56
C GLY A 426 9.32 -10.13 25.70
N GLY A 427 9.72 -10.75 24.59
CA GLY A 427 10.76 -11.78 24.57
C GLY A 427 10.38 -13.06 25.31
N LEU A 428 11.41 -13.78 25.73
CA LEU A 428 11.34 -15.00 26.54
C LEU A 428 11.62 -14.69 28.02
N ALA A 429 11.02 -15.47 28.92
CA ALA A 429 11.38 -15.43 30.33
C ALA A 429 12.85 -15.84 30.53
N ALA A 430 13.44 -15.41 31.65
CA ALA A 430 14.81 -15.78 31.99
C ALA A 430 14.99 -17.31 31.99
N ASP A 431 16.18 -17.76 31.57
CA ASP A 431 16.56 -19.17 31.53
C ASP A 431 15.61 -20.05 30.71
N THR A 432 15.10 -19.51 29.60
CA THR A 432 14.29 -20.27 28.63
C THR A 432 14.80 -20.13 27.20
N GLU A 433 14.48 -21.11 26.37
CA GLU A 433 14.78 -21.11 24.93
C GLU A 433 13.51 -21.49 24.15
N ALA A 434 13.41 -21.03 22.91
CA ALA A 434 12.26 -21.26 22.06
C ALA A 434 12.61 -22.09 20.81
N THR A 435 11.74 -23.03 20.48
CA THR A 435 11.78 -23.82 19.24
C THR A 435 10.42 -23.77 18.55
N LEU A 436 10.37 -24.09 17.26
CA LEU A 436 9.12 -24.20 16.52
C LEU A 436 8.80 -25.66 16.25
N SER A 437 7.52 -26.02 16.34
CA SER A 437 7.03 -27.33 15.92
C SER A 437 5.71 -27.19 15.17
N ILE A 438 5.50 -28.07 14.19
CA ILE A 438 4.20 -28.23 13.53
C ILE A 438 3.51 -29.45 14.15
N SER A 439 2.31 -29.25 14.67
CA SER A 439 1.50 -30.31 15.27
C SER A 439 0.03 -30.07 14.95
N ASN A 440 -0.70 -31.13 14.58
CA ASN A 440 -2.11 -31.05 14.17
C ASN A 440 -2.37 -29.98 13.09
N SER A 441 -1.45 -29.84 12.14
CA SER A 441 -1.49 -28.82 11.08
C SER A 441 -1.42 -27.37 11.56
N GLU A 442 -0.90 -27.11 12.77
CA GLU A 442 -0.72 -25.77 13.33
C GLU A 442 0.74 -25.55 13.75
N LEU A 443 1.18 -24.28 13.85
CA LEU A 443 2.52 -23.93 14.29
C LEU A 443 2.53 -23.50 15.76
N TYR A 444 3.36 -24.16 16.55
CA TYR A 444 3.60 -23.86 17.95
C TYR A 444 5.03 -23.33 18.16
N LEU A 445 5.13 -22.27 18.94
CA LEU A 445 6.36 -21.81 19.59
C LEU A 445 6.44 -22.52 20.95
N ASN A 446 7.39 -23.44 21.10
CA ASN A 446 7.60 -24.18 22.34
C ASN A 446 8.73 -23.51 23.10
N VAL A 447 8.40 -22.94 24.25
CA VAL A 447 9.35 -22.37 25.18
C VAL A 447 9.65 -23.41 26.25
N ILE A 448 10.91 -23.74 26.44
CA ILE A 448 11.36 -24.70 27.46
C ILE A 448 12.32 -24.00 28.41
N THR A 449 12.36 -24.45 29.66
CA THR A 449 13.38 -24.03 30.61
C THR A 449 14.73 -24.60 30.20
N VAL A 450 15.73 -23.73 30.06
CA VAL A 450 17.12 -24.14 29.95
C VAL A 450 17.57 -24.55 31.36
N PRO A 451 18.06 -25.78 31.56
CA PRO A 451 18.56 -26.19 32.86
C PRO A 451 19.68 -25.24 33.30
N VAL A 452 19.60 -24.63 34.49
CA VAL A 452 20.69 -23.82 35.03
C VAL A 452 21.50 -24.68 35.99
N ALA A 453 22.72 -25.01 35.61
CA ALA A 453 23.59 -25.80 36.46
C ALA A 453 23.98 -25.05 37.74
N TYR A 454 24.01 -25.76 38.86
CA TYR A 454 24.48 -25.22 40.13
C TYR A 454 25.36 -26.23 40.86
N ILE A 455 26.34 -25.72 41.61
CA ILE A 455 27.25 -26.52 42.42
C ILE A 455 26.48 -27.12 43.59
N THR A 456 26.54 -28.44 43.72
CA THR A 456 25.88 -29.22 44.78
C THR A 456 26.81 -29.58 45.92
N SER A 457 28.10 -29.77 45.63
CA SER A 457 29.09 -30.07 46.67
C SER A 457 30.46 -29.52 46.32
N VAL A 458 31.18 -29.11 47.36
CA VAL A 458 32.59 -28.69 47.30
C VAL A 458 33.32 -29.40 48.43
N ASN A 459 34.32 -30.22 48.08
CA ASN A 459 35.05 -31.05 49.04
C ASN A 459 36.56 -30.90 48.82
N VAL A 460 37.33 -30.89 49.90
CA VAL A 460 38.80 -30.87 49.85
C VAL A 460 39.34 -32.19 50.38
N SER A 461 40.22 -32.84 49.61
CA SER A 461 40.93 -34.03 50.03
C SER A 461 42.40 -33.94 49.61
N GLY A 462 43.31 -33.90 50.58
CA GLY A 462 44.72 -33.58 50.34
C GLY A 462 44.88 -32.25 49.61
N THR A 463 45.50 -32.27 48.43
CA THR A 463 45.74 -31.09 47.56
C THR A 463 44.71 -30.96 46.43
N SER A 464 43.58 -31.65 46.50
CA SER A 464 42.54 -31.62 45.46
C SER A 464 41.25 -31.00 45.98
N LEU A 465 40.67 -30.08 45.20
CA LEU A 465 39.32 -29.56 45.38
C LEU A 465 38.39 -30.29 44.41
N SER A 466 37.40 -31.01 44.93
CA SER A 466 36.35 -31.64 44.14
C SER A 466 35.10 -30.78 44.14
N ILE A 467 34.57 -30.51 42.94
CA ILE A 467 33.34 -29.76 42.73
C ILE A 467 32.36 -30.68 42.00
N SER A 468 31.16 -30.82 42.55
CA SER A 468 30.04 -31.48 41.89
C SER A 468 28.96 -30.47 41.57
N ALA A 469 28.31 -30.61 40.43
CA ALA A 469 27.16 -29.81 40.04
C ALA A 469 26.08 -30.69 39.42
N THR A 470 24.85 -30.18 39.42
CA THR A 470 23.71 -30.83 38.78
C THR A 470 22.88 -29.82 38.01
N ASN A 471 21.82 -30.28 37.34
CA ASN A 471 20.89 -29.47 36.57
C ASN A 471 21.54 -28.74 35.38
N GLY A 472 22.65 -29.27 34.86
CA GLY A 472 23.19 -28.83 33.58
C GLY A 472 22.45 -29.43 32.40
N LEU A 473 22.64 -28.84 31.21
CA LEU A 473 22.14 -29.44 29.98
C LEU A 473 22.82 -30.80 29.76
N PRO A 474 22.09 -31.93 29.66
CA PRO A 474 22.69 -33.24 29.42
C PRO A 474 23.60 -33.26 28.17
N GLY A 475 24.85 -33.66 28.33
CA GLY A 475 25.87 -33.61 27.28
C GLY A 475 26.32 -32.20 26.85
N GLY A 476 25.71 -31.15 27.43
CA GLY A 476 26.06 -29.76 27.19
C GLY A 476 27.43 -29.41 27.74
N THR A 477 28.06 -28.39 27.16
CA THR A 477 29.37 -27.91 27.61
C THR A 477 29.25 -27.08 28.88
N TRP A 478 30.28 -27.09 29.72
CA TRP A 478 30.42 -26.20 30.85
C TRP A 478 31.84 -25.63 30.92
N THR A 479 31.95 -24.48 31.56
CA THR A 479 33.19 -23.78 31.89
C THR A 479 33.21 -23.47 33.38
N LEU A 480 34.24 -23.93 34.08
CA LEU A 480 34.51 -23.52 35.44
C LEU A 480 35.42 -22.28 35.40
N LEU A 481 34.87 -21.14 35.82
CA LEU A 481 35.61 -19.88 35.95
C LEU A 481 36.13 -19.74 37.39
N GLN A 482 37.28 -19.08 37.54
CA GLN A 482 37.94 -18.83 38.82
C GLN A 482 38.48 -17.39 38.94
N SER A 483 38.56 -16.87 40.16
CA SER A 483 39.09 -15.52 40.46
C SER A 483 39.63 -15.41 41.89
N THR A 484 40.57 -14.48 42.11
CA THR A 484 41.04 -14.05 43.44
C THR A 484 40.17 -12.95 44.02
N ASN A 485 39.27 -12.37 43.22
CA ASN A 485 38.44 -11.25 43.60
C ASN A 485 37.02 -11.44 43.06
N ILE A 486 36.07 -11.67 43.97
CA ILE A 486 34.66 -11.88 43.65
C ILE A 486 34.00 -10.66 42.98
N ALA A 487 34.58 -9.46 43.17
CA ALA A 487 34.04 -8.21 42.63
C ALA A 487 34.46 -7.93 41.17
N LEU A 488 35.35 -8.73 40.57
CA LEU A 488 35.70 -8.57 39.16
C LEU A 488 34.49 -8.92 38.26
N PRO A 489 34.24 -8.17 37.17
CA PRO A 489 33.26 -8.56 36.15
C PRO A 489 33.50 -9.99 35.67
N LEU A 490 32.44 -10.78 35.48
CA LEU A 490 32.55 -12.21 35.10
C LEU A 490 33.40 -12.44 33.84
N ALA A 491 33.38 -11.48 32.91
CA ALA A 491 34.18 -11.50 31.68
C ALA A 491 35.71 -11.43 31.93
N GLN A 492 36.14 -11.03 33.13
CA GLN A 492 37.54 -10.96 33.55
C GLN A 492 37.96 -12.15 34.41
N TRP A 493 37.04 -13.04 34.78
CA TRP A 493 37.37 -14.27 35.50
C TRP A 493 38.09 -15.23 34.56
N GLN A 494 39.08 -15.95 35.11
CA GLN A 494 39.89 -16.86 34.30
C GLN A 494 39.19 -18.21 34.15
N THR A 495 39.23 -18.78 32.96
CA THR A 495 38.82 -20.17 32.76
C THR A 495 39.80 -21.10 33.47
N ASN A 496 39.33 -21.87 34.45
CA ASN A 496 40.09 -22.97 35.03
C ASN A 496 40.09 -24.17 34.07
N ARG A 497 38.89 -24.62 33.69
CA ARG A 497 38.68 -25.79 32.83
C ARG A 497 37.31 -25.76 32.17
N THR A 498 37.20 -26.45 31.04
CA THR A 498 35.95 -26.75 30.35
C THR A 498 35.68 -28.25 30.34
N GLY A 499 34.42 -28.65 30.21
CA GLY A 499 34.03 -30.05 30.06
C GLY A 499 32.60 -30.18 29.52
N THR A 500 32.05 -31.39 29.61
CA THR A 500 30.66 -31.68 29.26
C THR A 500 29.94 -32.28 30.47
N PHE A 501 28.65 -31.99 30.63
CA PHE A 501 27.82 -32.67 31.62
C PHE A 501 27.60 -34.13 31.22
N GLY A 502 27.34 -34.98 32.21
CA GLY A 502 26.90 -36.36 32.00
C GLY A 502 25.51 -36.42 31.34
N GLY A 503 25.09 -37.64 31.00
CA GLY A 503 23.79 -37.88 30.35
C GLY A 503 22.57 -37.49 31.20
N SER A 504 22.77 -37.19 32.48
CA SER A 504 21.74 -36.72 33.41
C SER A 504 21.88 -35.23 33.77
N GLY A 505 22.79 -34.49 33.11
CA GLY A 505 23.06 -33.09 33.44
C GLY A 505 23.91 -32.90 34.70
N ASP A 506 24.55 -33.96 35.18
CA ASP A 506 25.45 -33.98 36.33
C ASP A 506 26.91 -33.75 35.93
N LEU A 507 27.71 -33.15 36.81
CA LEU A 507 29.16 -33.07 36.65
C LEU A 507 29.86 -33.36 37.98
N SER A 508 31.00 -34.04 37.91
CA SER A 508 31.97 -34.10 38.98
C SER A 508 33.36 -33.84 38.40
N THR A 509 34.07 -32.86 38.95
CA THR A 509 35.40 -32.49 38.48
C THR A 509 36.32 -32.16 39.66
N ASN A 510 37.62 -32.26 39.42
CA ASN A 510 38.65 -32.00 40.41
C ASN A 510 39.66 -30.97 39.90
N ILE A 511 39.98 -30.00 40.78
CA ILE A 511 41.08 -29.05 40.61
C ILE A 511 42.26 -29.60 41.42
N VAL A 512 43.33 -29.96 40.71
CA VAL A 512 44.55 -30.52 41.31
C VAL A 512 45.48 -29.37 41.71
N ASN A 513 46.11 -29.48 42.87
CA ASN A 513 47.12 -28.56 43.41
C ASN A 513 46.58 -27.27 44.06
N THR A 514 45.52 -27.40 44.87
CA THR A 514 44.92 -26.30 45.66
C THR A 514 45.93 -25.57 46.54
N ALA A 515 46.99 -26.25 46.99
CA ALA A 515 48.06 -25.66 47.79
C ALA A 515 48.83 -24.53 47.08
N THR A 516 48.74 -24.43 45.75
CA THR A 516 49.35 -23.35 44.93
C THR A 516 48.32 -22.53 44.15
N ASN A 517 47.05 -22.92 44.18
CA ASN A 517 45.98 -22.21 43.50
C ASN A 517 45.48 -21.09 44.43
N THR A 518 45.88 -19.84 44.15
CA THR A 518 45.48 -18.67 44.94
C THR A 518 44.04 -18.21 44.65
N GLN A 519 43.32 -18.89 43.76
CA GLN A 519 41.96 -18.52 43.38
C GLN A 519 40.96 -18.99 44.45
N GLU A 520 40.20 -18.05 45.01
CA GLU A 520 39.30 -18.25 46.15
C GLU A 520 37.83 -18.39 45.73
N PHE A 521 37.48 -17.90 44.53
CA PHE A 521 36.11 -17.87 44.03
C PHE A 521 35.98 -18.68 42.76
N TYR A 522 34.89 -19.44 42.64
CA TYR A 522 34.58 -20.30 41.50
C TYR A 522 33.12 -20.10 41.09
N ILE A 523 32.87 -20.04 39.79
CA ILE A 523 31.51 -20.05 39.24
C ILE A 523 31.43 -21.00 38.05
N LEU A 524 30.35 -21.78 38.03
CA LEU A 524 30.03 -22.66 36.91
C LEU A 524 29.23 -21.88 35.88
N LYS A 525 29.69 -21.89 34.63
CA LYS A 525 28.98 -21.32 33.48
C LYS A 525 28.68 -22.45 32.50
N GLN A 526 27.48 -22.50 31.96
CA GLN A 526 27.12 -23.39 30.85
C GLN A 526 26.73 -22.60 29.61
#